data_AF-A0A376W8A5-F1
#
_entry.id   AF-A0A376W8A5-F1
#
_cell.length_a   1.000
_cell.length_b   1.000
_cell.length_c   1.000
_cell.angle_alpha   90.00
_cell.angle_beta   90.00
_cell.angle_gamma   90.00
#
_symmetry.space_group_name_H-M   'P 1'
#
loop_
_entity.id
_entity.type
_entity.pdbx_description
1 polymer ?
#
loop_
_entity_poly.entity_id
_entity_poly.type
_entity_poly.pdbx_seq_one_letter_code
_entity_poly.pdbx_strand_id
1 'polypeptide(L)'
;MPQSFHNLCQRAATAAGYPDFQPDACLINRYAPGAKLSLHQDKDEPDLRAPIVSVSLGLPAIFQFGGLKRNDPLKRLLLEHGDVVVWAVNRGCFITVFNR
;
A
#
# COMPACT_ATOMS: atom_id res chain seq x y z
N MET A 1 16.67 -5.27 -5.29
CA MET A 1 15.46 -4.72 -5.94
C MET A 1 15.81 -4.12 -7.30
N PRO A 2 14.97 -4.24 -8.36
CA PRO A 2 15.22 -3.58 -9.65
C PRO A 2 15.30 -2.05 -9.54
N GLN A 3 16.14 -1.42 -10.37
CA GLN A 3 16.40 0.03 -10.30
C GLN A 3 15.15 0.89 -10.55
N SER A 4 14.29 0.48 -11.48
CA SER A 4 13.05 1.20 -11.78
C SER A 4 12.10 1.24 -10.58
N PHE A 5 12.03 0.15 -9.82
CA PHE A 5 11.20 0.03 -8.63
C PHE A 5 11.74 0.91 -7.51
N HIS A 6 13.06 0.85 -7.30
CA HIS A 6 13.74 1.70 -6.33
C HIS A 6 13.51 3.19 -6.63
N ASN A 7 13.72 3.63 -7.87
CA ASN A 7 13.54 5.02 -8.27
C ASN A 7 12.11 5.51 -8.11
N LEU A 8 11.12 4.68 -8.50
CA LEU A 8 9.71 5.01 -8.32
C LEU A 8 9.35 5.14 -6.84
N CYS A 9 9.79 4.17 -6.03
CA CYS A 9 9.55 4.13 -4.60
C CYS A 9 10.12 5.37 -3.91
N GLN A 10 11.39 5.71 -4.18
CA GLN A 10 12.05 6.88 -3.60
C GLN A 10 11.30 8.18 -3.91
N ARG A 11 10.89 8.35 -5.18
CA ARG A 11 10.16 9.55 -5.62
C ARG A 11 8.81 9.67 -4.92
N ALA A 12 8.06 8.57 -4.82
CA ALA A 12 6.76 8.55 -4.17
C ALA A 12 6.87 8.80 -2.65
N ALA A 13 7.82 8.14 -1.99
CA ALA A 13 8.08 8.33 -0.56
C ALA A 13 8.48 9.78 -0.25
N THR A 14 9.40 10.35 -1.05
CA THR A 14 9.81 11.75 -0.94
C THR A 14 8.62 12.70 -1.10
N ALA A 15 7.78 12.50 -2.12
CA ALA A 15 6.58 13.31 -2.35
C ALA A 15 5.56 13.21 -1.21
N ALA A 16 5.55 12.10 -0.47
CA ALA A 16 4.69 11.86 0.67
C ALA A 16 5.31 12.30 2.02
N GLY A 17 6.50 12.92 2.02
CA GLY A 17 7.15 13.43 3.23
C GLY A 17 8.12 12.46 3.92
N TYR A 18 8.55 11.39 3.23
CA TYR A 18 9.52 10.39 3.71
C TYR A 18 10.80 10.42 2.86
N PRO A 19 11.60 11.50 2.88
CA PRO A 19 12.76 11.65 1.99
C PRO A 19 13.88 10.65 2.25
N ASP A 20 14.02 10.20 3.50
CA ASP A 20 15.09 9.30 3.95
C ASP A 20 14.69 7.81 3.87
N PHE A 21 13.49 7.50 3.39
CA PHE A 21 13.05 6.11 3.27
C PHE A 21 13.93 5.36 2.26
N GLN A 22 14.43 4.19 2.68
CA GLN A 22 15.21 3.29 1.84
C GLN A 22 14.50 1.92 1.81
N PRO A 23 13.87 1.55 0.69
CA PRO A 23 13.15 0.28 0.58
C PRO A 23 14.14 -0.89 0.42
N ASP A 24 14.01 -1.90 1.27
CA ASP A 24 14.80 -3.14 1.24
C ASP A 24 14.01 -4.34 0.72
N ALA A 25 12.68 -4.34 0.89
CA ALA A 25 11.76 -5.34 0.41
C ALA A 25 10.71 -4.79 -0.58
N CYS A 26 10.22 -5.65 -1.47
CA CYS A 26 9.11 -5.35 -2.37
C CYS A 26 8.28 -6.62 -2.61
N LEU A 27 7.00 -6.57 -2.27
CA LEU A 27 6.02 -7.63 -2.55
C LEU A 27 5.21 -7.27 -3.80
N ILE A 28 5.11 -8.21 -4.74
CA ILE A 28 4.30 -8.05 -5.95
C ILE A 28 3.03 -8.90 -5.82
N ASN A 29 1.88 -8.24 -5.75
CA ASN A 29 0.58 -8.90 -5.73
C ASN A 29 -0.04 -8.91 -7.13
N ARG A 30 -0.52 -10.08 -7.58
CA ARG A 30 -1.23 -10.24 -8.86
C ARG A 30 -2.67 -10.68 -8.62
N TYR A 31 -3.62 -9.84 -9.02
CA TYR A 31 -5.05 -10.08 -8.84
C TYR A 31 -5.72 -10.40 -10.19
N ALA A 32 -6.20 -11.62 -10.35
CA ALA A 32 -7.16 -11.94 -11.42
C ALA A 32 -8.54 -11.32 -11.10
N PRO A 33 -9.44 -11.15 -12.08
CA PRO A 33 -10.83 -10.78 -11.82
C PRO A 33 -11.46 -11.67 -10.74
N GLY A 34 -12.16 -11.06 -9.79
CA GLY A 34 -12.74 -11.74 -8.62
C GLY A 34 -11.76 -12.07 -7.48
N ALA A 35 -10.45 -11.84 -7.64
CA ALA A 35 -9.49 -12.00 -6.54
C ALA A 35 -9.66 -10.89 -5.49
N LYS A 36 -9.45 -11.24 -4.22
CA LYS A 36 -9.55 -10.31 -3.09
C LYS A 36 -8.42 -10.56 -2.11
N LEU A 37 -7.90 -9.47 -1.52
CA LEU A 37 -7.03 -9.53 -0.36
C LEU A 37 -7.84 -9.15 0.86
N SER A 38 -8.04 -10.07 1.80
CA SER A 38 -8.86 -9.85 2.99
C SER A 38 -8.30 -8.75 3.91
N LEU A 39 -9.15 -8.24 4.79
CA LEU A 39 -8.80 -7.21 5.76
C LEU A 39 -7.65 -7.65 6.70
N HIS A 40 -6.48 -7.01 6.56
CA HIS A 40 -5.24 -7.31 7.28
C HIS A 40 -4.46 -6.04 7.64
N GLN A 41 -3.38 -6.19 8.39
CA GLN A 41 -2.44 -5.12 8.75
C GLN A 41 -1.05 -5.56 8.28
N ASP A 42 -0.26 -4.64 7.73
CA ASP A 42 1.13 -4.91 7.34
C ASP A 42 2.09 -4.72 8.54
N LYS A 43 1.96 -5.51 9.60
CA LYS A 43 2.69 -5.28 10.87
C LYS A 43 3.96 -6.12 11.06
N ASP A 44 4.40 -6.81 10.02
CA ASP A 44 5.48 -7.78 10.12
C ASP A 44 6.88 -7.15 10.02
N GLU A 45 6.96 -5.83 9.83
CA GLU A 45 8.21 -5.07 9.77
C GLU A 45 8.63 -4.54 11.15
N PRO A 46 9.92 -4.62 11.54
CA PRO A 46 10.40 -4.17 12.84
C PRO A 46 10.38 -2.63 12.99
N ASP A 47 10.60 -1.87 11.91
CA ASP A 47 10.52 -0.40 11.94
C ASP A 47 9.18 0.10 11.40
N LEU A 48 8.24 0.36 12.32
CA LEU A 48 6.91 0.85 11.97
C LEU A 48 6.87 2.33 11.54
N ARG A 49 8.00 3.04 11.57
CA ARG A 49 8.13 4.41 11.05
C ARG A 49 8.33 4.42 9.53
N ALA A 50 8.79 3.32 8.95
CA ALA A 50 8.95 3.17 7.52
C ALA A 50 7.57 3.14 6.81
N PRO A 51 7.35 3.97 5.77
CA PRO A 51 6.11 3.95 5.01
C PRO A 51 5.94 2.65 4.24
N ILE A 52 4.69 2.32 3.94
CA ILE A 52 4.38 1.47 2.78
C ILE A 52 4.17 2.38 1.58
N VAL A 53 4.80 2.01 0.46
CA VAL A 53 4.55 2.57 -0.86
C VAL A 53 3.88 1.49 -1.71
N SER A 54 2.59 1.66 -2.00
CA SER A 54 1.80 0.71 -2.80
C SER A 54 1.50 1.30 -4.17
N VAL A 55 1.86 0.58 -5.24
CA VAL A 55 1.70 1.01 -6.64
C VAL A 55 0.65 0.13 -7.31
N SER A 56 -0.33 0.75 -7.95
CA SER A 56 -1.41 0.06 -8.67
C SER A 56 -1.13 0.03 -10.17
N LEU A 57 -1.26 -1.15 -10.78
CA LEU A 57 -1.02 -1.34 -12.22
C LEU A 57 -2.09 -2.24 -12.83
N GLY A 58 -2.78 -1.72 -13.85
CA GLY A 58 -3.68 -2.52 -14.69
C GLY A 58 -5.14 -2.24 -14.35
N LEU A 59 -5.89 -3.30 -14.05
CA LEU A 59 -7.33 -3.18 -13.77
C LEU A 59 -7.59 -2.34 -12.51
N PRO A 60 -8.66 -1.53 -12.50
CA PRO A 60 -9.02 -0.74 -11.35
C PRO A 60 -9.48 -1.63 -10.18
N ALA A 61 -9.13 -1.24 -8.96
CA ALA A 61 -9.50 -1.97 -7.76
C ALA A 61 -10.04 -1.03 -6.68
N ILE A 62 -10.92 -1.55 -5.81
CA ILE A 62 -11.35 -0.84 -4.62
C ILE A 62 -10.39 -1.16 -3.48
N PHE A 63 -9.62 -0.15 -3.08
CA PHE A 63 -8.81 -0.17 -1.88
C PHE A 63 -9.63 0.34 -0.71
N GLN A 64 -9.61 -0.38 0.41
CA GLN A 64 -10.25 0.08 1.64
C GLN A 64 -9.22 0.33 2.71
N PHE A 65 -9.35 1.48 3.37
CA PHE A 65 -8.47 1.94 4.43
C PHE A 65 -9.29 2.14 5.71
N GLY A 66 -9.01 1.31 6.72
CA GLY A 66 -9.66 1.32 8.01
C GLY A 66 -8.88 2.08 9.09
N GLY A 67 -9.40 2.01 10.31
CA GLY A 67 -8.72 2.48 11.51
C GLY A 67 -7.87 1.40 12.18
N LEU A 68 -7.48 1.66 13.43
CA LEU A 68 -6.60 0.80 14.22
C LEU A 68 -7.30 -0.49 14.69
N LYS A 69 -8.64 -0.48 14.76
CA LYS A 69 -9.45 -1.64 15.12
C LYS A 69 -10.13 -2.21 13.89
N ARG A 70 -10.34 -3.53 13.89
CA ARG A 70 -10.92 -4.27 12.76
C ARG A 70 -12.32 -3.77 12.35
N ASN A 71 -13.08 -3.22 13.30
CA ASN A 71 -14.45 -2.74 13.10
C ASN A 71 -14.53 -1.21 12.89
N ASP A 72 -13.39 -0.52 12.80
CA ASP A 72 -13.42 0.92 12.52
C ASP A 72 -13.95 1.18 11.09
N PRO A 73 -14.59 2.35 10.85
CA PRO A 73 -15.12 2.68 9.54
C PRO A 73 -14.07 2.60 8.42
N LEU A 74 -14.45 2.01 7.30
CA LEU A 74 -13.59 1.85 6.12
C LEU A 74 -13.82 2.98 5.13
N LYS A 75 -12.74 3.70 4.78
CA LYS A 75 -12.72 4.60 3.61
C LYS A 75 -12.48 3.75 2.37
N ARG A 76 -13.27 3.97 1.32
CA ARG A 76 -13.12 3.28 0.03
C ARG A 76 -12.53 4.24 -0.97
N LEU A 77 -11.46 3.81 -1.63
CA LEU A 77 -10.76 4.55 -2.67
C LEU A 77 -10.74 3.66 -3.92
N LEU A 78 -11.13 4.23 -5.05
CA LEU A 78 -10.86 3.60 -6.35
C LEU A 78 -9.40 3.84 -6.66
N LEU A 79 -8.65 2.79 -6.93
CA LEU A 79 -7.29 2.87 -7.44
C LEU A 79 -7.29 2.43 -8.89
N GLU A 80 -6.74 3.26 -9.74
CA GLU A 80 -6.59 3.04 -11.17
C GLU A 80 -5.14 2.73 -11.54
N HIS A 81 -4.90 2.43 -12.81
CA HIS A 81 -3.54 2.20 -13.30
C HIS A 81 -2.67 3.44 -13.07
N GLY A 82 -1.53 3.24 -12.41
CA GLY A 82 -0.54 4.28 -12.13
C GLY A 82 -0.69 4.95 -10.77
N ASP A 83 -1.79 4.70 -10.04
CA ASP A 83 -1.98 5.29 -8.71
C ASP A 83 -0.97 4.75 -7.71
N VAL A 84 -0.47 5.66 -6.85
CA VAL A 84 0.45 5.33 -5.77
C VAL A 84 -0.13 5.80 -4.45
N VAL A 85 -0.32 4.87 -3.52
CA VAL A 85 -0.75 5.16 -2.15
C VAL A 85 0.46 5.02 -1.24
N VAL A 86 0.75 6.07 -0.47
CA VAL A 86 1.82 6.07 0.53
C VAL A 86 1.22 6.32 1.90
N TRP A 87 1.56 5.47 2.87
CA TRP A 87 1.15 5.66 4.25
C TRP A 87 2.23 5.19 5.22
N ALA A 88 2.42 5.98 6.27
CA ALA A 88 3.00 5.56 7.54
C ALA A 88 2.37 6.45 8.61
N VAL A 89 2.05 5.89 9.79
CA VAL A 89 2.28 6.46 11.13
C VAL A 89 1.88 5.32 12.11
N ASN A 90 2.78 4.39 12.45
CA ASN A 90 2.55 3.19 13.31
C ASN A 90 1.46 2.19 12.83
N ARG A 91 1.82 1.28 11.91
CA ARG A 91 0.96 0.34 11.15
C ARG A 91 -0.08 -0.49 11.97
N GLY A 92 -1.19 0.13 12.33
CA GLY A 92 -2.40 -0.54 12.85
C GLY A 92 -3.61 -0.42 11.93
N CYS A 93 -3.53 0.34 10.84
CA CYS A 93 -4.67 0.50 9.93
C CYS A 93 -4.94 -0.80 9.17
N PHE A 94 -6.20 -1.22 9.19
CA PHE A 94 -6.64 -2.37 8.41
C PHE A 94 -6.81 -1.99 6.93
N ILE A 95 -6.23 -2.78 6.04
CA ILE A 95 -6.32 -2.59 4.59
C ILE A 95 -6.88 -3.82 3.89
N THR A 96 -7.54 -3.62 2.75
CA THR A 96 -8.05 -4.70 1.89
C THR A 96 -8.17 -4.21 0.46
N VAL A 97 -8.00 -5.13 -0.49
CA VAL A 97 -8.11 -4.88 -1.93
C VAL A 97 -9.21 -5.77 -2.49
N PHE A 98 -10.15 -5.17 -3.21
CA PHE A 98 -11.17 -5.88 -3.97
C PHE A 98 -11.01 -5.57 -5.46
N ASN A 99 -10.68 -6.59 -6.25
CA ASN A 99 -10.75 -6.52 -7.70
C ASN A 99 -12.10 -7.09 -8.13
N ARG A 100 -12.96 -6.28 -8.77
CA ARG A 100 -14.23 -6.76 -9.31
C ARG A 100 -14.00 -7.49 -10.62
#